data_AF-A0A3D2MX39-F1
#
_entry.id   AF-A0A3D2MX39-F1
#
_cell.length_a   1.000
_cell.length_b   1.000
_cell.length_c   1.000
_cell.angle_alpha   90.00
_cell.angle_beta   90.00
_cell.angle_gamma   90.00
#
_symmetry.space_group_name_H-M   'P 1'
#
loop_
_entity.id
_entity.type
_entity.pdbx_description
1 polymer ?
#
loop_
_entity_poly.entity_id
_entity_poly.type
_entity_poly.pdbx_seq_one_letter_code
_entity_poly.pdbx_strand_id
1 'polypeptide(L)'
;SCGVDVVLDVNVVIEGDVVIGDGAIIEANCVLKNCSIGEDAVIHAFSHVDGAVVGPQCQIGPYARLRPGAELGEQAKVGNFVEVKNSVLGPGAKANHLAYVGDASVGADANIGAGTITCNYDGANKHRTELGKNVFIGSNSTLVAPLKVEDDGFVAAGSTVTATVGSAQLAVGRAKQRNIDGWKRPVKPKK
;
A
#
# COMPACT_ATOMS: atom_id res chain seq x y z
N SER A 1 -13.13 -16.63 15.14
CA SER A 1 -12.84 -18.08 15.06
C SER A 1 -11.39 -18.28 14.66
N CYS A 2 -10.85 -19.48 14.85
CA CYS A 2 -9.46 -19.82 14.55
C CYS A 2 -9.42 -21.15 13.81
N GLY A 3 -8.63 -21.23 12.75
CA GLY A 3 -8.35 -22.43 11.98
C GLY A 3 -7.34 -23.37 12.64
N VAL A 4 -6.89 -24.35 11.87
CA VAL A 4 -5.88 -25.36 12.24
C VAL A 4 -4.47 -24.82 11.94
N ASP A 5 -3.47 -25.23 12.72
CA ASP A 5 -2.05 -24.88 12.54
C ASP A 5 -1.75 -23.36 12.51
N VAL A 6 -2.59 -22.56 13.17
CA VAL A 6 -2.36 -21.12 13.37
C VAL A 6 -1.24 -20.89 14.38
N VAL A 7 -0.32 -19.99 14.05
CA VAL A 7 0.79 -19.58 14.93
C VAL A 7 0.57 -18.15 15.39
N LEU A 8 0.54 -17.93 16.71
CA LEU A 8 0.54 -16.60 17.32
C LEU A 8 1.81 -16.45 18.15
N ASP A 9 2.61 -15.43 17.85
CA ASP A 9 3.81 -15.11 18.60
C ASP A 9 3.48 -14.21 19.82
N VAL A 10 4.51 -13.85 20.59
CA VAL A 10 4.39 -13.09 21.83
C VAL A 10 3.75 -11.72 21.63
N ASN A 11 2.94 -11.29 22.61
CA ASN A 11 2.29 -9.98 22.67
C ASN A 11 1.31 -9.65 21.53
N VAL A 12 0.74 -10.66 20.85
CA VAL A 12 -0.38 -10.43 19.94
C VAL A 12 -1.63 -10.05 20.73
N VAL A 13 -2.34 -9.00 20.28
CA VAL A 13 -3.60 -8.54 20.86
C VAL A 13 -4.74 -8.78 19.87
N ILE A 14 -5.83 -9.40 20.33
CA ILE A 14 -7.02 -9.71 19.53
C ILE A 14 -8.23 -9.01 20.16
N GLU A 15 -8.94 -8.19 19.39
CA GLU A 15 -10.10 -7.40 19.85
C GLU A 15 -11.32 -7.58 18.93
N GLY A 16 -12.51 -7.76 19.53
CA GLY A 16 -13.76 -7.87 18.77
C GLY A 16 -13.85 -9.15 17.92
N ASP A 17 -14.46 -9.05 16.75
CA ASP A 17 -14.74 -10.21 15.90
C ASP A 17 -13.56 -10.47 14.94
N VAL A 18 -12.69 -11.40 15.32
CA VAL A 18 -11.52 -11.79 14.52
C VAL A 18 -11.65 -13.22 14.02
N VAL A 19 -11.38 -13.42 12.72
CA VAL A 19 -11.32 -14.72 12.05
C VAL A 19 -9.91 -14.96 11.54
N ILE A 20 -9.32 -16.09 11.89
CA ILE A 20 -7.98 -16.49 11.43
C ILE A 20 -8.11 -17.85 10.73
N GLY A 21 -7.71 -17.91 9.46
CA GLY A 21 -7.72 -19.11 8.62
C GLY A 21 -6.60 -20.10 8.95
N ASP A 22 -6.65 -21.27 8.32
CA ASP A 22 -5.69 -22.35 8.54
C ASP A 22 -4.25 -21.92 8.17
N GLY A 23 -3.26 -22.39 8.92
CA GLY A 23 -1.84 -22.13 8.65
C GLY A 23 -1.38 -20.68 8.81
N ALA A 24 -2.26 -19.74 9.17
CA ALA A 24 -1.91 -18.32 9.29
C ALA A 24 -0.89 -18.08 10.43
N ILE A 25 0.03 -17.16 10.19
CA ILE A 25 1.11 -16.80 11.13
C ILE A 25 0.97 -15.33 11.51
N ILE A 26 0.84 -15.07 12.81
CA ILE A 26 0.80 -13.73 13.38
C ILE A 26 2.05 -13.54 14.25
N GLU A 27 2.99 -12.73 13.77
CA GLU A 27 4.25 -12.43 14.46
C GLU A 27 4.07 -11.45 15.63
N ALA A 28 5.15 -11.25 16.39
CA ALA A 28 5.10 -10.58 17.67
C ALA A 28 4.55 -9.14 17.61
N ASN A 29 3.83 -8.76 18.67
CA ASN A 29 3.30 -7.41 18.89
C ASN A 29 2.30 -6.92 17.82
N CYS A 30 1.65 -7.82 17.09
CA CYS A 30 0.55 -7.45 16.20
C CYS A 30 -0.73 -7.13 16.97
N VAL A 31 -1.57 -6.28 16.40
CA VAL A 31 -2.92 -5.98 16.92
C VAL A 31 -3.94 -6.28 15.84
N LEU A 32 -4.88 -7.18 16.13
CA LEU A 32 -5.95 -7.61 15.24
C LEU A 32 -7.30 -7.19 15.81
N LYS A 33 -8.10 -6.44 15.06
CA LYS A 33 -9.39 -5.92 15.50
C LYS A 33 -10.44 -6.01 14.40
N ASN A 34 -11.58 -6.66 14.68
CA ASN A 34 -12.72 -6.75 13.75
C ASN A 34 -12.30 -7.12 12.32
N CYS A 35 -11.45 -8.13 12.15
CA CYS A 35 -10.78 -8.42 10.88
C CYS A 35 -10.78 -9.91 10.55
N SER A 36 -10.55 -10.24 9.28
CA SER A 36 -10.31 -11.62 8.84
C SER A 36 -8.91 -11.76 8.23
N ILE A 37 -8.22 -12.83 8.61
CA ILE A 37 -6.91 -13.22 8.11
C ILE A 37 -7.07 -14.57 7.40
N GLY A 38 -6.71 -14.61 6.11
CA GLY A 38 -6.86 -15.78 5.25
C GLY A 38 -5.86 -16.90 5.55
N GLU A 39 -6.11 -18.04 4.91
CA GLU A 39 -5.24 -19.23 4.96
C GLU A 39 -3.80 -18.88 4.55
N ASP A 40 -2.81 -19.42 5.27
CA ASP A 40 -1.37 -19.23 5.03
C ASP A 40 -0.91 -17.76 4.96
N ALA A 41 -1.73 -16.81 5.40
CA ALA A 41 -1.34 -15.41 5.44
C ALA A 41 -0.37 -15.17 6.60
N VAL A 42 0.62 -14.30 6.36
CA VAL A 42 1.61 -13.92 7.37
C VAL A 42 1.45 -12.44 7.70
N ILE A 43 1.19 -12.17 8.97
CA ILE A 43 1.16 -10.84 9.55
C ILE A 43 2.45 -10.64 10.34
N HIS A 44 3.40 -9.93 9.75
CA HIS A 44 4.70 -9.65 10.32
C HIS A 44 4.64 -8.65 11.48
N ALA A 45 5.66 -8.70 12.32
CA ALA A 45 5.71 -8.04 13.62
C ALA A 45 5.32 -6.55 13.58
N PHE A 46 4.70 -6.09 14.68
CA PHE A 46 4.26 -4.71 14.86
C PHE A 46 3.25 -4.21 13.82
N SER A 47 2.54 -5.10 13.13
CA SER A 47 1.48 -4.72 12.18
C SER A 47 0.12 -4.64 12.87
N HIS A 48 -0.64 -3.61 12.53
CA HIS A 48 -1.95 -3.36 13.11
C HIS A 48 -3.02 -3.49 12.03
N VAL A 49 -4.00 -4.37 12.26
CA VAL A 49 -5.09 -4.69 11.34
C VAL A 49 -6.41 -4.40 12.03
N ASP A 50 -7.17 -3.42 11.53
CA ASP A 50 -8.43 -2.98 12.12
C ASP A 50 -9.51 -2.82 11.04
N GLY A 51 -10.57 -3.64 11.09
CA GLY A 51 -11.68 -3.57 10.15
C GLY A 51 -11.33 -3.97 8.71
N ALA A 52 -10.38 -4.89 8.54
CA ALA A 52 -9.82 -5.28 7.25
C ALA A 52 -10.01 -6.77 6.93
N VAL A 53 -9.98 -7.10 5.65
CA VAL A 53 -10.01 -8.46 5.11
C VAL A 53 -8.68 -8.73 4.43
N VAL A 54 -7.93 -9.69 4.96
CA VAL A 54 -6.65 -10.14 4.40
C VAL A 54 -6.87 -11.50 3.74
N GLY A 55 -6.65 -11.58 2.44
CA GLY A 55 -6.83 -12.81 1.66
C GLY A 55 -5.75 -13.87 1.93
N PRO A 56 -5.92 -15.08 1.35
CA PRO A 56 -4.96 -16.16 1.51
C PRO A 56 -3.55 -15.79 1.05
N GLN A 57 -2.53 -16.34 1.71
CA GLN A 57 -1.12 -16.22 1.33
C GLN A 57 -0.60 -14.77 1.26
N CYS A 58 -1.33 -13.80 1.82
CA CYS A 58 -0.91 -12.41 1.92
C CYS A 58 0.31 -12.27 2.82
N GLN A 59 1.12 -11.24 2.56
CA GLN A 59 2.28 -10.88 3.38
C GLN A 59 2.12 -9.43 3.85
N ILE A 60 1.89 -9.23 5.15
CA ILE A 60 1.54 -7.93 5.73
C ILE A 60 2.58 -7.52 6.77
N GLY A 61 3.24 -6.39 6.58
CA GLY A 61 4.22 -5.82 7.49
C GLY A 61 5.68 -6.16 7.18
N PRO A 62 6.58 -5.99 8.17
CA PRO A 62 6.31 -5.51 9.53
C PRO A 62 5.89 -4.03 9.53
N TYR A 63 5.31 -3.51 10.61
CA TYR A 63 4.88 -2.09 10.71
C TYR A 63 3.85 -1.64 9.66
N ALA A 64 3.02 -2.55 9.15
CA ALA A 64 1.90 -2.19 8.28
C ALA A 64 0.71 -1.69 9.11
N ARG A 65 -0.09 -0.79 8.52
CA ARG A 65 -1.35 -0.32 9.11
C ARG A 65 -2.51 -0.54 8.15
N LEU A 66 -3.31 -1.57 8.41
CA LEU A 66 -4.57 -1.78 7.70
C LEU A 66 -5.71 -1.16 8.52
N ARG A 67 -6.51 -0.33 7.88
CA ARG A 67 -7.63 0.41 8.47
C ARG A 67 -8.96 -0.07 7.89
N PRO A 68 -10.10 0.36 8.49
CA PRO A 68 -11.40 -0.11 8.06
C PRO A 68 -11.64 0.03 6.56
N GLY A 69 -12.19 -1.04 5.97
CA GLY A 69 -12.45 -1.15 4.54
C GLY A 69 -11.22 -1.46 3.69
N ALA A 70 -10.09 -1.87 4.29
CA ALA A 70 -8.99 -2.45 3.54
C ALA A 70 -9.31 -3.92 3.19
N GLU A 71 -9.25 -4.26 1.90
CA GLU A 71 -9.48 -5.61 1.39
C GLU A 71 -8.30 -6.03 0.51
N LEU A 72 -7.67 -7.14 0.82
CA LEU A 72 -6.46 -7.61 0.15
C LEU A 72 -6.74 -8.98 -0.48
N GLY A 73 -6.54 -9.08 -1.78
CA GLY A 73 -6.67 -10.32 -2.55
C GLY A 73 -5.53 -11.29 -2.27
N GLU A 74 -5.71 -12.53 -2.74
CA GLU A 74 -4.72 -13.60 -2.60
C GLU A 74 -3.30 -13.15 -2.97
N GLN A 75 -2.31 -13.51 -2.15
CA GLN A 75 -0.89 -13.19 -2.35
C GLN A 75 -0.55 -11.69 -2.45
N ALA A 76 -1.48 -10.79 -2.08
CA ALA A 76 -1.19 -9.36 -1.99
C ALA A 76 -0.14 -9.07 -0.91
N LYS A 77 0.63 -8.00 -1.11
CA LYS A 77 1.73 -7.63 -0.22
C LYS A 77 1.60 -6.18 0.25
N VAL A 78 1.61 -5.99 1.55
CA VAL A 78 1.69 -4.67 2.18
C VAL A 78 2.90 -4.69 3.10
N GLY A 79 3.95 -3.94 2.79
CA GLY A 79 5.18 -3.99 3.58
C GLY A 79 5.26 -2.88 4.62
N ASN A 80 6.50 -2.49 4.95
CA ASN A 80 6.76 -1.64 6.09
C ASN A 80 6.38 -0.17 5.90
N PHE A 81 5.75 0.39 6.94
CA PHE A 81 5.28 1.78 6.98
C PHE A 81 4.31 2.09 5.85
N VAL A 82 3.45 1.13 5.52
CA VAL A 82 2.38 1.30 4.54
C VAL A 82 1.04 1.35 5.28
N GLU A 83 0.26 2.38 4.99
CA GLU A 83 -1.11 2.53 5.48
C GLU A 83 -2.11 2.30 4.35
N VAL A 84 -3.06 1.38 4.57
CA VAL A 84 -4.16 1.10 3.62
C VAL A 84 -5.49 1.38 4.31
N LYS A 85 -6.38 2.15 3.66
CA LYS A 85 -7.68 2.54 4.20
C LYS A 85 -8.75 2.55 3.12
N ASN A 86 -9.90 1.93 3.38
CA ASN A 86 -11.05 1.95 2.46
C ASN A 86 -10.63 1.66 1.01
N SER A 87 -9.81 0.63 0.82
CA SER A 87 -9.15 0.34 -0.46
C SER A 87 -9.06 -1.15 -0.71
N VAL A 88 -9.19 -1.54 -1.97
CA VAL A 88 -9.07 -2.92 -2.44
C VAL A 88 -7.74 -3.10 -3.16
N LEU A 89 -6.94 -4.07 -2.75
CA LEU A 89 -5.74 -4.54 -3.45
C LEU A 89 -6.06 -5.90 -4.06
N GLY A 90 -5.97 -6.01 -5.39
CA GLY A 90 -6.22 -7.26 -6.11
C GLY A 90 -5.15 -8.33 -5.84
N PRO A 91 -5.35 -9.56 -6.36
CA PRO A 91 -4.40 -10.64 -6.20
C PRO A 91 -2.99 -10.26 -6.67
N GLY A 92 -1.97 -10.62 -5.90
CA GLY A 92 -0.56 -10.32 -6.22
C GLY A 92 -0.16 -8.84 -6.20
N ALA A 93 -1.10 -7.91 -5.96
CA ALA A 93 -0.81 -6.48 -5.89
C ALA A 93 0.11 -6.18 -4.70
N LYS A 94 1.04 -5.24 -4.88
CA LYS A 94 2.05 -4.94 -3.88
C LYS A 94 2.22 -3.45 -3.61
N ALA A 95 2.26 -3.10 -2.33
CA ALA A 95 2.65 -1.80 -1.80
C ALA A 95 3.63 -2.04 -0.64
N ASN A 96 4.93 -2.04 -0.93
CA ASN A 96 5.90 -2.61 0.01
C ASN A 96 6.49 -1.62 1.01
N HIS A 97 6.55 -0.31 0.70
CA HIS A 97 7.30 0.62 1.55
C HIS A 97 6.70 2.03 1.57
N LEU A 98 6.55 2.61 2.76
CA LEU A 98 6.36 4.06 2.95
C LEU A 98 5.23 4.66 2.11
N ALA A 99 4.10 3.97 1.95
CA ALA A 99 3.02 4.37 1.05
C ALA A 99 1.70 4.59 1.82
N TYR A 100 0.87 5.50 1.31
CA TYR A 100 -0.50 5.68 1.75
C TYR A 100 -1.46 5.36 0.60
N VAL A 101 -2.32 4.37 0.80
CA VAL A 101 -3.32 3.90 -0.17
C VAL A 101 -4.71 4.04 0.46
N GLY A 102 -5.39 5.12 0.12
CA GLY A 102 -6.67 5.54 0.69
C GLY A 102 -7.74 5.75 -0.37
N ASP A 103 -8.93 5.19 -0.16
CA ASP A 103 -10.07 5.32 -1.08
C ASP A 103 -9.73 4.84 -2.51
N ALA A 104 -9.09 3.68 -2.66
CA ALA A 104 -8.55 3.19 -3.93
C ALA A 104 -9.03 1.80 -4.35
N SER A 105 -9.04 1.53 -5.65
CA SER A 105 -9.08 0.17 -6.22
C SER A 105 -7.77 -0.07 -6.95
N VAL A 106 -7.02 -1.11 -6.56
CA VAL A 106 -5.74 -1.50 -7.13
C VAL A 106 -5.89 -2.87 -7.76
N GLY A 107 -5.70 -2.97 -9.08
CA GLY A 107 -5.87 -4.20 -9.83
C GLY A 107 -4.83 -5.27 -9.50
N ALA A 108 -5.06 -6.48 -10.02
CA ALA A 108 -4.15 -7.60 -9.85
C ALA A 108 -2.74 -7.29 -10.36
N ASP A 109 -1.73 -7.82 -9.68
CA ASP A 109 -0.30 -7.71 -10.01
C ASP A 109 0.25 -6.27 -10.14
N ALA A 110 -0.53 -5.27 -9.71
CA ALA A 110 -0.09 -3.88 -9.73
C ALA A 110 1.04 -3.64 -8.71
N ASN A 111 1.96 -2.76 -9.07
CA ASN A 111 3.11 -2.40 -8.25
C ASN A 111 3.02 -0.93 -7.81
N ILE A 112 2.82 -0.73 -6.52
CA ILE A 112 2.85 0.59 -5.87
C ILE A 112 4.25 0.84 -5.33
N GLY A 113 5.00 1.69 -6.02
CA GLY A 113 6.36 2.05 -5.65
C GLY A 113 6.44 2.76 -4.31
N ALA A 114 7.59 2.61 -3.65
CA ALA A 114 7.84 3.19 -2.33
C ALA A 114 7.56 4.71 -2.29
N GLY A 115 6.95 5.23 -1.22
CA GLY A 115 6.68 6.66 -1.10
C GLY A 115 5.44 7.14 -1.88
N THR A 116 4.67 6.23 -2.49
CA THR A 116 3.46 6.61 -3.23
C THR A 116 2.34 7.05 -2.28
N ILE A 117 1.65 8.13 -2.64
CA ILE A 117 0.51 8.66 -1.88
C ILE A 117 -0.68 8.85 -2.82
N THR A 118 -1.83 8.25 -2.46
CA THR A 118 -3.13 8.62 -3.03
C THR A 118 -3.66 9.86 -2.33
N CYS A 119 -3.65 11.00 -3.00
CA CYS A 119 -4.23 12.26 -2.53
C CYS A 119 -5.74 12.22 -2.76
N ASN A 120 -6.46 11.70 -1.78
CA ASN A 120 -7.87 11.38 -1.84
C ASN A 120 -8.81 12.47 -1.28
N TYR A 121 -8.31 13.54 -0.66
CA TYR A 121 -9.13 14.55 0.04
C TYR A 121 -8.87 15.96 -0.50
N ASP A 122 -9.93 16.71 -0.81
CA ASP A 122 -9.86 18.05 -1.39
C ASP A 122 -10.04 19.20 -0.37
N GLY A 123 -10.23 18.87 0.91
CA GLY A 123 -10.61 19.82 1.97
C GLY A 123 -12.08 19.77 2.37
N ALA A 124 -12.93 19.05 1.63
CA ALA A 124 -14.34 18.83 1.93
C ALA A 124 -14.78 17.38 1.68
N ASN A 125 -14.45 16.82 0.52
CA ASN A 125 -14.87 15.50 0.06
C ASN A 125 -13.69 14.58 -0.21
N LYS A 126 -13.99 13.27 -0.26
CA LYS A 126 -13.05 12.23 -0.64
C LYS A 126 -13.35 11.72 -2.04
N HIS A 127 -12.30 11.45 -2.80
CA HIS A 127 -12.35 10.99 -4.18
C HIS A 127 -11.56 9.71 -4.37
N ARG A 128 -11.95 8.90 -5.36
CA ARG A 128 -11.36 7.58 -5.58
C ARG A 128 -10.16 7.60 -6.53
N THR A 129 -9.20 6.71 -6.29
CA THR A 129 -8.13 6.36 -7.24
C THR A 129 -8.35 4.96 -7.78
N GLU A 130 -8.36 4.80 -9.09
CA GLU A 130 -8.57 3.51 -9.77
C GLU A 130 -7.31 3.14 -10.55
N LEU A 131 -6.66 2.05 -10.16
CA LEU A 131 -5.47 1.50 -10.82
C LEU A 131 -5.83 0.13 -11.40
N GLY A 132 -5.66 -0.04 -12.70
CA GLY A 132 -5.90 -1.28 -13.42
C GLY A 132 -4.93 -2.41 -13.06
N LYS A 133 -5.05 -3.53 -13.77
CA LYS A 133 -4.14 -4.66 -13.60
C LYS A 133 -2.74 -4.34 -14.15
N ASN A 134 -1.71 -4.98 -13.60
CA ASN A 134 -0.31 -4.83 -14.03
C ASN A 134 0.22 -3.38 -14.04
N VAL A 135 -0.48 -2.44 -13.42
CA VAL A 135 -0.05 -1.04 -13.39
C VAL A 135 1.24 -0.92 -12.60
N PHE A 136 2.17 -0.10 -13.10
CA PHE A 136 3.39 0.22 -12.39
C PHE A 136 3.38 1.69 -11.97
N ILE A 137 3.33 1.94 -10.65
CA ILE A 137 3.50 3.27 -10.08
C ILE A 137 4.92 3.42 -9.57
N GLY A 138 5.70 4.29 -10.22
CA GLY A 138 7.07 4.59 -9.79
C GLY A 138 7.12 5.21 -8.39
N SER A 139 8.23 4.99 -7.70
CA SER A 139 8.45 5.50 -6.34
C SER A 139 8.22 7.01 -6.21
N ASN A 140 7.77 7.44 -5.04
CA ASN A 140 7.51 8.83 -4.69
C ASN A 140 6.53 9.52 -5.64
N SER A 141 5.51 8.78 -6.12
CA SER A 141 4.45 9.34 -6.95
C SER A 141 3.31 9.89 -6.10
N THR A 142 2.74 11.01 -6.55
CA THR A 142 1.54 11.62 -5.97
C THR A 142 0.38 11.40 -6.94
N LEU A 143 -0.63 10.66 -6.51
CA LEU A 143 -1.80 10.31 -7.32
C LEU A 143 -2.98 11.18 -6.87
N VAL A 144 -3.33 12.21 -7.64
CA VAL A 144 -4.35 13.19 -7.25
C VAL A 144 -5.73 12.70 -7.71
N ALA A 145 -6.56 12.26 -6.75
CA ALA A 145 -7.90 11.78 -7.03
C ALA A 145 -8.88 12.93 -7.37
N PRO A 146 -9.94 12.69 -8.19
CA PRO A 146 -10.26 11.44 -8.85
C PRO A 146 -9.29 11.11 -9.99
N LEU A 147 -8.77 9.88 -10.01
CA LEU A 147 -7.76 9.44 -10.98
C LEU A 147 -8.01 8.01 -11.45
N LYS A 148 -7.80 7.78 -12.74
CA LYS A 148 -7.77 6.43 -13.34
C LYS A 148 -6.43 6.19 -14.03
N VAL A 149 -5.77 5.09 -13.69
CA VAL A 149 -4.65 4.52 -14.46
C VAL A 149 -5.14 3.18 -14.99
N GLU A 150 -5.26 3.08 -16.31
CA GLU A 150 -5.77 1.87 -16.95
C GLU A 150 -4.76 0.72 -16.93
N ASP A 151 -5.21 -0.47 -17.30
CA ASP A 151 -4.39 -1.68 -17.35
C ASP A 151 -3.06 -1.48 -18.06
N ASP A 152 -1.99 -2.02 -17.47
CA ASP A 152 -0.62 -1.93 -17.98
C ASP A 152 -0.06 -0.49 -18.07
N GLY A 153 -0.77 0.51 -17.50
CA GLY A 153 -0.31 1.89 -17.39
C GLY A 153 0.94 2.02 -16.50
N PHE A 154 1.79 2.98 -16.83
CA PHE A 154 3.06 3.20 -16.15
C PHE A 154 3.20 4.66 -15.71
N VAL A 155 3.49 4.89 -14.43
CA VAL A 155 3.81 6.22 -13.89
C VAL A 155 5.29 6.28 -13.56
N ALA A 156 6.01 7.23 -14.15
CA ALA A 156 7.42 7.45 -13.84
C ALA A 156 7.60 7.91 -12.39
N ALA A 157 8.69 7.48 -11.75
CA ALA A 157 9.01 7.87 -10.37
C ALA A 157 9.08 9.40 -10.17
N GLY A 158 8.63 9.87 -9.01
CA GLY A 158 8.59 11.29 -8.65
C GLY A 158 7.54 12.09 -9.41
N SER A 159 6.52 11.44 -9.98
CA SER A 159 5.46 12.13 -10.75
C SER A 159 4.30 12.55 -9.87
N THR A 160 3.76 13.73 -10.12
CA THR A 160 2.40 14.13 -9.72
C THR A 160 1.45 13.88 -10.89
N VAL A 161 0.50 12.97 -10.71
CA VAL A 161 -0.44 12.55 -11.76
C VAL A 161 -1.83 13.08 -11.43
N THR A 162 -2.40 13.85 -12.37
CA THR A 162 -3.66 14.58 -12.20
C THR A 162 -4.68 14.31 -13.32
N ALA A 163 -4.34 13.41 -14.25
CA ALA A 163 -5.17 13.09 -15.41
C ALA A 163 -5.05 11.60 -15.72
N THR A 164 -6.09 11.05 -16.36
CA THR A 164 -6.14 9.64 -16.74
C THR A 164 -4.90 9.21 -17.51
N VAL A 165 -4.34 8.08 -17.12
CA VAL A 165 -3.25 7.40 -17.82
C VAL A 165 -3.85 6.22 -18.56
N GLY A 166 -3.81 6.24 -19.88
CA GLY A 166 -4.38 5.18 -20.72
C GLY A 166 -3.60 3.88 -20.63
N SER A 167 -4.19 2.81 -21.18
CA SER A 167 -3.56 1.49 -21.18
C SER A 167 -2.20 1.50 -21.89
N ALA A 168 -1.20 0.84 -21.30
CA ALA A 168 0.19 0.80 -21.76
C ALA A 168 0.85 2.19 -21.95
N GLN A 169 0.26 3.26 -21.39
CA GLN A 169 0.79 4.61 -21.49
C GLN A 169 1.79 4.90 -20.36
N LEU A 170 2.87 5.61 -20.71
CA LEU A 170 3.76 6.22 -19.73
C LEU A 170 3.30 7.64 -19.37
N ALA A 171 3.01 7.87 -18.09
CA ALA A 171 2.80 9.19 -17.51
C ALA A 171 4.06 9.71 -16.83
N VAL A 172 4.43 10.95 -17.15
CA VAL A 172 5.55 11.66 -16.52
C VAL A 172 5.05 13.02 -16.04
N GLY A 173 4.85 13.14 -14.72
CA GLY A 173 4.27 14.31 -14.08
C GLY A 173 5.28 15.10 -13.24
N ARG A 174 6.46 15.40 -13.80
CA ARG A 174 7.55 16.09 -13.08
C ARG A 174 8.25 17.13 -13.95
N ALA A 175 8.96 18.06 -13.31
CA ALA A 175 9.72 19.09 -14.00
C ALA A 175 10.84 18.50 -14.86
N LYS A 176 11.15 19.15 -15.99
CA LYS A 176 12.36 18.84 -16.76
C LYS A 176 13.58 19.26 -15.95
N GLN A 177 14.48 18.33 -15.69
CA GLN A 177 15.73 18.60 -14.98
C GLN A 177 16.67 19.45 -15.86
N ARG A 178 17.38 20.38 -15.22
CA ARG A 178 18.55 21.07 -15.77
C ARG A 178 19.73 20.88 -14.80
N ASN A 179 20.92 20.69 -15.36
CA ASN A 179 22.16 20.64 -14.58
C ASN A 179 22.85 22.02 -14.60
N ILE A 180 23.48 22.40 -13.50
CA ILE A 180 24.18 23.69 -13.35
C ILE A 180 25.66 23.40 -13.14
N ASP A 181 26.47 23.73 -14.13
CA ASP A 181 27.92 23.59 -14.05
C ASP A 181 28.53 24.64 -13.10
N GLY A 182 29.58 24.26 -12.39
CA GLY A 182 30.31 25.16 -11.49
C GLY A 182 29.60 25.50 -10.17
N TRP A 183 28.51 24.80 -9.81
CA TRP A 183 27.86 24.99 -8.52
C TRP A 183 28.82 24.71 -7.35
N LYS A 184 29.09 25.73 -6.54
CA LYS A 184 29.93 25.61 -5.34
C LYS A 184 29.07 25.33 -4.12
N ARG A 185 29.23 24.14 -3.53
CA ARG A 185 28.58 23.78 -2.26
C ARG A 185 29.04 24.74 -1.16
N PRO A 186 28.14 25.28 -0.31
CA PRO A 186 28.53 26.04 0.87
C PRO A 186 29.49 25.24 1.76
N VAL A 187 30.59 25.87 2.15
CA VAL A 187 31.55 25.30 3.10
C VAL A 187 31.40 26.01 4.44
N LYS A 188 31.45 25.25 5.54
CA LYS A 188 31.48 25.86 6.88
C LYS A 188 32.76 26.69 7.02
N PRO A 189 32.70 27.90 7.63
CA PRO A 189 33.89 28.63 8.01
C PRO A 189 34.76 27.72 8.90
N LYS A 190 36.07 27.64 8.61
CA LYS A 190 37.00 27.00 9.53
C LYS A 190 37.03 27.83 10.82
N LYS A 191 36.83 27.16 11.95
CA LYS A 191 37.04 27.77 13.28
C LYS A 191 38.52 28.06 13.48
#